data_AF-A0A663LXD2-F1
#
_entry.id   AF-A0A663LXD2-F1
#
_cell.length_a   1.000
_cell.length_b   1.000
_cell.length_c   1.000
_cell.angle_alpha   90.00
_cell.angle_beta   90.00
_cell.angle_gamma   90.00
#
_symmetry.space_group_name_H-M   'P 1'
#
loop_
_entity.id
_entity.type
_entity.pdbx_description
1 polymer ?
#
loop_
_entity_poly.entity_id
_entity_poly.type
_entity_poly.pdbx_seq_one_letter_code
_entity_poly.pdbx_strand_id
1 'polypeptide(L)'
;ILHQRGPSTEGIFRMAAGATELGNLKEALDRGTDVDLPSQPEILLAAVLKDFLRSIPGKLLVVDLYQDWMRAVERPSQQARVEELRV
;
A
#
# COMPACT_ATOMS: atom_id res chain seq x y z
N ILE A 1 -9.57 -3.96 -9.26
CA ILE A 1 -9.28 -2.70 -10.00
C ILE A 1 -7.77 -2.49 -10.17
N LEU A 2 -7.02 -2.16 -9.11
CA LEU A 2 -5.58 -1.88 -9.22
C LEU A 2 -4.76 -3.02 -9.84
N HIS A 3 -5.06 -4.28 -9.53
CA HIS A 3 -4.40 -5.43 -10.16
C HIS A 3 -4.62 -5.49 -11.68
N GLN A 4 -5.82 -5.13 -12.15
CA GLN A 4 -6.22 -5.24 -13.56
C GLN A 4 -5.79 -4.01 -14.39
N ARG A 5 -5.96 -2.80 -13.85
CA ARG A 5 -5.73 -1.54 -14.57
C ARG A 5 -4.38 -0.90 -14.24
N GLY A 6 -3.88 -1.10 -13.03
CA GLY A 6 -2.64 -0.50 -12.53
C GLY A 6 -1.41 -0.74 -13.42
N PRO A 7 -1.17 -1.95 -13.98
CA PRO A 7 -0.03 -2.18 -14.87
C PRO A 7 0.01 -1.28 -16.12
N SER A 8 -1.15 -0.78 -16.56
CA SER A 8 -1.28 0.13 -17.72
C SER A 8 -1.41 1.60 -17.31
N THR A 9 -1.50 1.91 -16.02
CA THR A 9 -1.61 3.29 -15.51
C THR A 9 -0.21 3.88 -15.30
N GLU A 10 0.14 4.91 -16.07
CA GLU A 10 1.42 5.60 -15.90
C GLU A 10 1.57 6.17 -14.48
N GLY A 11 2.72 5.93 -13.86
CA GLY A 11 3.04 6.49 -12.56
C GLY A 11 2.19 5.94 -11.41
N ILE A 12 1.49 4.82 -11.58
CA ILE A 12 0.76 4.14 -10.50
C ILE A 12 1.65 3.95 -9.26
N PHE A 13 1.12 4.22 -8.07
CA PHE A 13 1.83 4.28 -6.78
C PHE A 13 2.94 5.35 -6.66
N ARG A 14 3.41 5.98 -7.74
CA ARG A 14 4.42 7.06 -7.72
C ARG A 14 3.79 8.45 -7.71
N MET A 15 2.81 8.70 -8.57
CA MET A 15 2.13 9.98 -8.66
C MET A 15 1.27 10.25 -7.42
N ALA A 16 1.21 11.52 -7.03
CA ALA A 16 0.32 11.97 -5.98
C ALA A 16 -1.10 12.14 -6.54
N ALA A 17 -2.09 11.68 -5.77
CA ALA A 17 -3.48 12.06 -6.00
C ALA A 17 -3.75 13.45 -5.39
N GLY A 18 -4.83 14.11 -5.84
CA GLY A 18 -5.30 15.34 -5.20
C GLY A 18 -5.64 15.09 -3.73
N ALA A 19 -5.19 15.99 -2.85
CA ALA A 19 -5.33 15.82 -1.40
C ALA A 19 -6.80 15.85 -0.95
N THR A 20 -7.61 16.70 -1.59
CA THR A 20 -9.04 16.84 -1.32
C THR A 20 -9.79 15.56 -1.71
N GLU A 21 -9.55 15.05 -2.91
CA GLU A 21 -10.18 13.84 -3.43
C GLU A 21 -9.79 12.61 -2.60
N LEU A 22 -8.52 12.53 -2.19
CA LEU A 22 -8.03 11.49 -1.29
C LEU A 22 -8.71 11.55 0.08
N GLY A 23 -8.83 12.74 0.66
CA GLY A 23 -9.54 12.94 1.93
C GLY A 23 -11.00 12.54 1.85
N ASN A 24 -11.71 13.00 0.82
CA ASN A 24 -13.12 12.68 0.60
C ASN A 24 -13.35 11.17 0.41
N LEU A 25 -12.53 10.52 -0.41
CA LEU A 25 -12.63 9.07 -0.63
C LEU A 25 -12.35 8.29 0.66
N LYS A 26 -11.29 8.66 1.39
CA LYS A 26 -10.95 8.04 2.66
C LYS A 26 -12.10 8.16 3.66
N GLU A 27 -12.63 9.36 3.84
CA GLU A 27 -13.74 9.59 4.75
C GLU A 27 -14.99 8.79 4.40
N ALA A 28 -15.31 8.66 3.10
CA ALA A 28 -16.42 7.84 2.65
C ALA A 28 -16.20 6.36 3.01
N LEU A 29 -14.98 5.84 2.80
CA LEU A 29 -14.62 4.47 3.16
C LEU A 29 -14.64 4.25 4.68
N ASP A 30 -14.11 5.17 5.47
CA ASP A 30 -14.07 5.10 6.94
C ASP A 30 -15.50 5.09 7.55
N ARG A 31 -16.46 5.76 6.89
CA ARG A 31 -17.88 5.73 7.27
C ARG A 31 -18.63 4.49 6.77
N GLY A 32 -17.99 3.61 6.00
CA GLY A 32 -18.62 2.44 5.39
C GLY A 32 -19.64 2.81 4.30
N THR A 33 -19.50 3.99 3.68
CA THR A 33 -20.34 4.39 2.55
C THR A 33 -20.10 3.45 1.38
N ASP A 34 -21.17 3.11 0.65
CA ASP A 34 -21.05 2.38 -0.61
C ASP A 34 -20.43 3.29 -1.68
N VAL A 35 -19.15 3.08 -1.94
CA VAL A 35 -18.38 3.84 -2.93
C VAL A 35 -18.21 2.99 -4.17
N ASP A 36 -18.59 3.54 -5.32
CA ASP A 36 -18.30 2.94 -6.62
C ASP A 36 -16.80 3.08 -6.95
N LEU A 37 -16.00 2.16 -6.43
CA LEU A 37 -14.55 2.11 -6.66
C LEU A 37 -14.18 2.01 -8.15
N PRO A 38 -14.88 1.23 -9.00
CA PRO A 38 -14.58 1.14 -10.43
C PRO A 38 -14.59 2.45 -11.22
N SER A 39 -15.34 3.47 -10.78
CA SER A 39 -15.40 4.80 -11.40
C SER A 39 -14.36 5.78 -10.85
N GLN A 40 -13.66 5.44 -9.77
CA GLN A 40 -12.61 6.29 -9.21
C GLN A 40 -11.31 6.19 -10.04
N PRO A 41 -10.53 7.29 -10.15
CA PRO A 41 -9.23 7.25 -10.81
C PRO A 41 -8.26 6.25 -10.17
N GLU A 42 -7.49 5.50 -10.98
CA GLU A 42 -6.56 4.49 -10.48
C GLU A 42 -5.48 5.08 -9.57
N ILE A 43 -5.00 6.29 -9.86
CA ILE A 43 -4.02 7.02 -9.02
C ILE A 43 -4.61 7.32 -7.63
N LEU A 44 -5.89 7.69 -7.57
CA LEU A 44 -6.59 7.95 -6.32
C LEU A 44 -6.76 6.66 -5.50
N LEU A 45 -7.17 5.56 -6.16
CA LEU A 45 -7.28 4.24 -5.53
C LEU A 45 -5.92 3.74 -5.00
N ALA A 46 -4.83 3.98 -5.74
CA ALA A 46 -3.49 3.64 -5.29
C ALA A 46 -3.04 4.50 -4.10
N ALA A 47 -3.41 5.78 -4.09
CA ALA A 47 -3.11 6.68 -2.98
C ALA A 47 -3.85 6.29 -1.69
N VAL A 48 -5.15 5.98 -1.77
CA VAL A 48 -5.93 5.56 -0.59
C VAL A 48 -5.46 4.22 -0.04
N LEU A 49 -5.08 3.27 -0.90
CA LEU A 49 -4.49 2.01 -0.47
C LEU A 49 -3.16 2.24 0.29
N LYS A 50 -2.29 3.10 -0.22
CA LYS A 50 -1.04 3.46 0.48
C LYS A 50 -1.31 4.14 1.82
N ASP A 51 -2.29 5.03 1.89
CA ASP A 51 -2.67 5.72 3.12
C ASP A 51 -3.17 4.71 4.18
N PHE A 52 -4.07 3.80 3.77
CA PHE A 52 -4.57 2.73 4.61
C PHE A 52 -3.43 1.87 5.19
N LEU A 53 -2.49 1.41 4.36
CA LEU A 53 -1.37 0.59 4.85
C LEU A 53 -0.47 1.35 5.85
N ARG A 54 -0.34 2.67 5.71
CA ARG A 54 0.43 3.51 6.64
C ARG A 54 -0.31 3.80 7.94
N SER A 55 -1.64 3.83 7.92
CA SER A 55 -2.47 4.16 9.07
C SER A 55 -2.64 2.99 10.05
N ILE A 56 -2.34 1.76 9.64
CA ILE A 56 -2.36 0.57 10.51
C ILE A 56 -1.50 0.81 11.77
N PRO A 57 -2.08 0.74 12.99
CA PRO A 57 -1.33 0.76 14.23
C PRO A 57 -0.33 -0.40 14.27
N GLY A 58 0.91 -0.14 14.70
CA GLY A 58 1.97 -1.17 14.69
C GLY A 58 2.55 -1.49 13.30
N LYS A 59 2.00 -0.92 12.21
CA LYS A 59 2.41 -1.09 10.80
C LYS A 59 2.18 -2.50 10.25
N LEU A 60 2.09 -2.59 8.92
CA LEU A 60 1.80 -3.84 8.20
C LEU A 60 2.77 -4.98 8.53
N LEU A 61 4.06 -4.67 8.72
CA LEU A 61 5.11 -5.66 8.98
C LEU A 61 5.44 -5.84 10.46
N VAL A 62 4.61 -5.32 11.37
CA VAL A 62 4.81 -5.33 12.84
C VAL A 62 6.11 -4.65 13.25
N VAL A 63 6.00 -3.47 13.86
CA VAL A 63 7.15 -2.63 14.21
C VAL A 63 8.22 -3.34 15.05
N ASP A 64 7.82 -4.28 15.92
CA ASP A 64 8.74 -5.03 16.77
C ASP A 64 9.67 -5.96 15.98
N LEU A 65 9.27 -6.38 14.77
CA LEU A 65 10.07 -7.21 13.87
C LEU A 65 11.02 -6.39 12.99
N TYR A 66 11.08 -5.06 13.13
CA TYR A 66 11.86 -4.21 12.23
C TYR A 66 13.33 -4.65 12.12
N GLN A 67 13.98 -4.96 13.25
CA GLN A 67 15.38 -5.41 13.25
C GLN A 67 15.54 -6.77 12.57
N ASP A 68 14.54 -7.65 12.66
CA ASP A 68 14.55 -8.97 12.04
C ASP A 68 14.43 -8.83 10.53
N TRP A 69 13.51 -7.97 10.07
CA TRP A 69 13.37 -7.64 8.65
C TRP A 69 14.66 -7.07 8.06
N MET A 70 15.29 -6.10 8.74
CA MET A 70 16.55 -5.49 8.28
C MET A 70 17.68 -6.52 8.18
N ARG A 71 17.84 -7.37 9.20
CA ARG A 71 18.83 -8.46 9.18
C ARG A 71 18.58 -9.45 8.04
N ALA A 72 17.32 -9.78 7.76
CA ALA A 72 16.95 -10.69 6.69
C ALA A 72 17.31 -10.13 5.30
N VAL A 73 17.03 -8.83 5.03
CA VAL A 73 17.33 -8.22 3.71
C VAL A 73 18.82 -7.95 3.47
N GLU A 74 19.62 -7.84 4.53
CA GLU A 74 21.07 -7.65 4.45
C GLU A 74 21.86 -8.93 4.13
N ARG A 75 21.20 -10.09 4.04
CA ARG A 75 21.88 -11.34 3.70
C ARG A 75 22.50 -11.27 2.30
N PRO A 76 23.75 -11.76 2.12
CA PRO A 76 24.51 -11.56 0.89
C PRO A 76 23.96 -12.35 -0.31
N SER A 77 23.40 -13.55 -0.08
CA SER A 77 22.82 -14.37 -1.14
C SER A 77 21.31 -14.20 -1.22
N GLN A 78 20.74 -14.30 -2.42
CA GLN A 78 19.28 -14.30 -2.59
C GLN A 78 18.61 -15.43 -1.82
N GLN A 79 19.21 -16.63 -1.82
CA GLN A 79 18.67 -17.79 -1.11
C GLN A 79 18.59 -17.54 0.40
N ALA A 80 19.65 -17.02 1.02
CA ALA A 80 19.66 -16.70 2.45
C ALA A 80 18.66 -15.60 2.81
N ARG A 81 18.50 -14.57 1.97
CA ARG A 81 17.46 -13.55 2.15
C ARG A 81 16.06 -14.18 2.14
N VAL A 82 15.78 -15.03 1.15
CA VAL A 82 14.47 -15.68 1.00
C VAL A 82 14.19 -16.62 2.18
N GLU A 83 15.19 -17.35 2.67
CA GLU A 83 15.04 -18.25 3.81
C GLU A 83 14.70 -17.50 5.11
N GLU A 84 15.38 -16.39 5.39
CA GLU A 84 15.12 -15.56 6.58
C GLU A 84 13.79 -14.79 6.48
N LEU A 85 13.35 -14.44 5.26
CA LEU A 85 12.06 -13.76 5.05
C LEU A 85 10.85 -14.71 5.09
N ARG A 86 11.08 -16.03 5.09
CA ARG A 86 10.02 -17.04 5.28
C ARG A 86 9.71 -17.14 6.77
N VAL A 87 8.83 -16.26 7.24
CA VAL A 87 8.13 -16.40 8.52
C VAL A 87 7.21 -17.63 8.48
#